data_AF-A0A916E7M5-F1
#
_entry.id   AF-A0A916E7M5-F1
#
_cell.length_a   1.000
_cell.length_b   1.000
_cell.length_c   1.000
_cell.angle_alpha   90.00
_cell.angle_beta   90.00
_cell.angle_gamma   90.00
#
_symmetry.space_group_name_H-M   'P 1'
#
loop_
_entity.id
_entity.type
_entity.pdbx_description
1 polymer ?
#
loop_
_entity_poly.entity_id
_entity_poly.type
_entity_poly.pdbx_seq_one_letter_code
_entity_poly.pdbx_strand_id
1 'polypeptide(L)'
;MLENIVSEWIRCIGEYYSINRDGNYKFIVPNVDNQLKDDMFEFVEADKTLVQEQANTSIMQSHPQAFYTSRKFTEILAQEKSEIIVQEKSEILVQENSECFECIIEN
;
A
#
# COMPACT_ATOMS: atom_id res chain seq x y z
N MET A 1 -17.16 42.13 10.04
CA MET A 1 -15.69 42.31 10.06
C MET A 1 -14.99 40.96 10.08
N LEU A 2 -15.24 40.09 11.06
CA LEU A 2 -14.68 38.73 11.11
C LEU A 2 -15.07 37.85 9.92
N GLU A 3 -16.35 37.83 9.53
CA GLU A 3 -16.84 37.03 8.39
C GLU A 3 -16.14 37.39 7.08
N ASN A 4 -15.81 38.67 6.88
CA ASN A 4 -15.09 39.15 5.69
C ASN A 4 -13.64 38.64 5.69
N ILE A 5 -12.99 38.64 6.86
CA ILE A 5 -11.63 38.11 7.03
C ILE A 5 -11.61 36.60 6.75
N VAL A 6 -12.55 35.86 7.33
CA VAL A 6 -12.67 34.40 7.12
C VAL A 6 -12.97 34.09 5.65
N SER A 7 -13.84 34.86 5.01
CA SER A 7 -14.19 34.67 3.59
C SER A 7 -12.99 34.89 2.68
N GLU A 8 -12.22 35.95 2.92
CA GLU A 8 -10.99 36.23 2.15
C GLU A 8 -9.92 35.16 2.38
N TRP A 9 -9.80 34.63 3.60
CA TRP A 9 -8.88 33.54 3.91
C TRP A 9 -9.24 32.26 3.16
N ILE A 10 -10.51 31.86 3.18
CA ILE A 10 -11.03 30.71 2.43
C ILE A 10 -10.82 30.91 0.93
N ARG A 11 -11.09 32.11 0.41
CA ARG A 11 -10.90 32.44 -1.01
C ARG A 11 -9.44 32.27 -1.43
N CYS A 12 -8.50 32.84 -0.67
CA CYS A 12 -7.07 32.78 -0.98
C CYS A 12 -6.55 31.35 -0.99
N ILE A 13 -6.93 30.54 0.01
CA ILE A 13 -6.55 29.12 0.05
C ILE A 13 -7.15 28.36 -1.13
N GLY A 14 -8.44 28.58 -1.43
CA GLY A 14 -9.11 27.93 -2.55
C GLY A 14 -8.44 28.25 -3.90
N GLU A 15 -8.09 29.52 -4.13
CA GLU A 15 -7.35 29.94 -5.31
C GLU A 15 -5.96 29.31 -5.36
N TYR A 16 -5.25 29.23 -4.24
CA TYR A 16 -3.93 28.61 -4.18
C TYR A 16 -3.95 27.15 -4.64
N TYR A 17 -4.85 26.33 -4.09
CA TYR A 17 -4.97 24.92 -4.50
C TYR A 17 -5.54 24.76 -5.91
N SER A 18 -6.36 25.71 -6.38
CA SER A 18 -6.85 25.71 -7.76
C SER A 18 -5.71 25.93 -8.76
N ILE A 19 -4.84 26.91 -8.49
CA ILE A 19 -3.70 27.25 -9.35
C ILE A 19 -2.64 26.13 -9.30
N ASN A 20 -2.36 25.58 -8.11
CA ASN A 20 -1.33 24.56 -7.90
C ASN A 20 -1.89 23.12 -7.93
N ARG A 21 -3.00 22.89 -8.66
CA ARG A 21 -3.69 21.58 -8.73
C ARG A 21 -2.81 20.46 -9.28
N ASP A 22 -1.82 20.79 -10.09
CA ASP A 22 -0.84 19.86 -10.63
C ASP A 22 0.18 19.36 -9.57
N GLY A 23 0.08 19.85 -8.33
CA GLY A 23 0.99 19.53 -7.24
C GLY A 23 2.31 20.33 -7.30
N ASN A 24 2.45 21.22 -8.29
CA ASN A 24 3.61 22.09 -8.43
C ASN A 24 3.30 23.42 -7.75
N TYR A 25 3.45 23.44 -6.42
CA TYR A 25 3.19 24.54 -5.47
C TYR A 25 4.08 25.78 -5.65
N LYS A 26 4.27 26.24 -6.89
CA LYS A 26 5.17 27.31 -7.28
C LYS A 26 4.45 28.64 -7.48
N PHE A 27 3.13 28.60 -7.65
CA PHE A 27 2.34 29.77 -8.01
C PHE A 27 1.73 30.42 -6.77
N ILE A 28 1.86 31.75 -6.71
CA ILE A 28 1.33 32.59 -5.65
C ILE A 28 -0.02 33.16 -6.12
N VAL A 29 -1.00 33.21 -5.23
CA VAL A 29 -2.27 33.86 -5.49
C VAL A 29 -2.04 35.38 -5.67
N PRO A 30 -2.41 35.96 -6.82
CA PRO A 30 -2.22 37.38 -7.06
C PRO A 30 -3.17 38.22 -6.18
N ASN A 31 -2.76 39.45 -5.85
CA ASN A 31 -3.60 40.42 -5.13
C ASN A 31 -4.03 39.97 -3.72
N VAL A 32 -3.13 39.29 -3.01
CA VAL A 32 -3.29 38.88 -1.61
C VAL A 32 -2.40 39.76 -0.74
N ASP A 33 -2.91 40.18 0.42
CA ASP A 33 -2.13 40.92 1.41
C ASP A 33 -0.92 40.09 1.90
N ASN A 34 0.18 40.73 2.27
CA ASN A 34 1.39 40.01 2.69
C ASN A 34 1.16 39.12 3.91
N GLN A 35 0.33 39.55 4.87
CA GLN A 35 0.00 38.73 6.04
C GLN A 35 -0.76 37.48 5.62
N LEU A 36 -1.79 37.66 4.78
CA LEU A 36 -2.62 36.55 4.32
C LEU A 36 -1.84 35.55 3.45
N LYS A 37 -0.84 36.05 2.72
CA LYS A 37 0.09 35.23 1.96
C LYS A 37 0.95 34.37 2.88
N ASP A 38 1.53 34.95 3.93
CA ASP A 38 2.37 34.22 4.89
C ASP A 38 1.54 33.16 5.64
N ASP A 39 0.34 33.54 6.12
CA ASP A 39 -0.59 32.61 6.78
C ASP A 39 -1.00 31.44 5.87
N MET A 40 -1.24 31.71 4.59
CA MET A 40 -1.55 30.68 3.59
C MET A 40 -0.37 29.73 3.38
N PHE A 41 0.86 30.24 3.32
CA PHE A 41 2.04 29.39 3.18
C PHE A 41 2.26 28.51 4.41
N GLU A 42 2.09 29.06 5.61
CA GLU A 42 2.19 28.29 6.86
C GLU A 42 1.14 27.17 6.90
N PHE A 43 -0.11 27.47 6.51
CA PHE A 43 -1.16 26.47 6.40
C PHE A 43 -0.80 25.34 5.41
N VAL A 44 -0.31 25.68 4.22
CA VAL A 44 0.05 24.70 3.19
C VAL A 44 1.20 23.79 3.65
N GLU A 45 2.20 24.33 4.34
CA GLU A 45 3.31 23.52 4.88
C GLU A 45 2.84 22.62 6.03
N ALA A 46 1.95 23.10 6.90
CA ALA A 46 1.32 22.29 7.93
C ALA A 46 0.46 21.16 7.34
N ASP A 47 -0.32 21.43 6.29
CA ASP A 47 -1.16 20.46 5.58
C ASP A 47 -0.31 19.36 4.91
N LYS A 48 0.79 19.72 4.23
CA LYS A 48 1.74 18.76 3.68
C LYS A 48 2.32 17.83 4.76
N THR A 49 2.65 18.41 5.92
CA THR A 49 3.19 17.65 7.06
C THR A 49 2.13 16.71 7.63
N LEU A 50 0.89 17.17 7.77
CA LEU A 50 -0.25 16.37 8.22
C LEU A 50 -0.52 15.17 7.30
N VAL A 51 -0.55 15.39 5.98
CA VAL A 51 -0.74 14.32 4.99
C VAL A 51 0.36 13.26 5.12
N GLN A 52 1.61 13.67 5.35
CA GLN A 52 2.73 12.76 5.55
C GLN A 52 2.58 11.94 6.84
N GLU A 53 2.18 12.56 7.95
CA GLU A 53 1.93 11.86 9.22
C GLU A 53 0.75 10.88 9.11
N GLN A 54 -0.31 11.26 8.41
CA GLN A 54 -1.46 10.39 8.17
C GLN A 54 -1.09 9.17 7.32
N ALA A 55 -0.26 9.35 6.28
CA ALA A 55 0.26 8.24 5.49
C ALA A 55 1.13 7.30 6.34
N ASN A 56 2.01 7.86 7.19
CA ASN A 56 2.88 7.08 8.08
C ASN A 56 2.08 6.29 9.13
N THR A 57 1.03 6.89 9.70
CA THR A 57 0.13 6.21 10.65
C THR A 57 -0.71 5.13 9.97
N SER A 58 -1.18 5.38 8.75
CA SER A 58 -1.85 4.36 7.93
C SER A 58 -0.94 3.16 7.64
N ILE A 59 0.33 3.40 7.28
CA ILE A 59 1.34 2.35 7.08
C ILE A 59 1.60 1.58 8.38
N MET A 60 1.66 2.27 9.52
CA MET A 60 1.86 1.64 10.82
C MET A 60 0.65 0.80 11.25
N GLN A 61 -0.58 1.24 10.91
CA GLN A 61 -1.82 0.50 11.15
C GLN A 61 -2.02 -0.68 10.19
N SER A 62 -1.55 -0.59 8.94
CA SER A 62 -1.54 -1.72 8.01
C SER A 62 -0.53 -2.76 8.50
N HIS A 63 -0.97 -3.60 9.44
CA HIS A 63 -0.17 -4.52 10.25
C HIS A 63 0.86 -5.31 9.41
N PRO A 64 2.13 -4.85 9.31
CA PRO A 64 3.10 -5.44 8.39
C PRO A 64 3.43 -6.88 8.79
N GLN A 65 3.37 -7.14 10.10
CA GLN A 65 3.55 -8.47 10.69
C GLN A 65 2.47 -9.46 10.26
N ALA A 66 1.20 -9.05 10.17
CA ALA A 66 0.11 -9.93 9.74
C ALA A 66 0.24 -10.30 8.25
N PHE A 67 0.55 -9.31 7.39
CA PHE A 67 0.80 -9.56 5.97
C PHE A 67 2.02 -10.46 5.74
N TYR A 68 3.14 -10.18 6.42
CA TYR A 68 4.34 -11.00 6.34
C TYR A 68 4.12 -12.44 6.82
N THR A 69 3.38 -12.61 7.92
CA THR A 69 3.06 -13.93 8.48
C THR A 69 2.13 -14.71 7.56
N SER A 70 1.07 -14.08 7.03
CA SER A 70 0.15 -14.69 6.08
C SER A 70 0.87 -15.14 4.82
N ARG A 71 1.72 -14.28 4.24
CA ARG A 71 2.54 -14.63 3.07
C ARG A 71 3.45 -15.83 3.33
N LYS A 72 4.20 -15.81 4.44
CA LYS A 72 5.11 -16.91 4.79
C LYS A 72 4.37 -18.23 5.02
N PHE A 73 3.19 -18.17 5.63
CA PHE A 73 2.33 -19.35 5.82
C PHE A 73 1.85 -19.93 4.48
N THR A 74 1.45 -19.09 3.53
CA THR A 74 1.07 -19.54 2.18
C THR A 74 2.23 -20.17 1.42
N GLU A 75 3.43 -19.62 1.54
CA GLU A 75 4.64 -20.18 0.93
C GLU A 75 4.97 -21.58 1.49
N ILE A 76 4.88 -21.77 2.82
CA ILE A 76 5.07 -23.07 3.48
C ILE A 76 4.02 -24.08 3.02
N LEU A 77 2.74 -23.71 3.00
CA LEU A 77 1.65 -24.59 2.58
C LEU A 77 1.83 -25.05 1.11
N ALA A 78 2.29 -24.15 0.23
CA ALA A 78 2.57 -24.48 -1.16
C ALA A 78 3.73 -25.48 -1.29
N GLN A 79 4.77 -25.33 -0.46
CA GLN A 79 5.92 -26.23 -0.43
C GLN A 79 5.52 -27.62 0.09
N GLU A 80 4.86 -27.71 1.24
CA GLU A 80 4.40 -29.00 1.81
C GLU A 80 3.49 -29.75 0.83
N LYS A 81 2.56 -29.05 0.18
CA LYS A 81 1.69 -29.65 -0.83
C LYS A 81 2.48 -30.24 -2.00
N SER A 82 3.53 -29.57 -2.44
CA SER A 82 4.40 -30.08 -3.51
C SER A 82 5.17 -31.32 -3.06
N GLU A 83 5.69 -31.34 -1.84
CA GLU A 83 6.43 -32.47 -1.28
C GLU A 83 5.54 -33.70 -1.12
N ILE A 84 4.31 -33.53 -0.62
CA ILE A 84 3.31 -34.61 -0.50
C ILE A 84 2.99 -35.21 -1.89
N ILE A 85 2.78 -34.37 -2.90
CA ILE A 85 2.48 -34.84 -4.27
C ILE A 85 3.66 -35.62 -4.86
N VAL A 86 4.89 -35.20 -4.59
CA VAL A 86 6.09 -35.92 -5.05
C VAL A 86 6.21 -37.27 -4.35
N GLN A 87 5.97 -37.31 -3.05
CA GLN A 87 6.02 -38.54 -2.25
C GLN A 87 4.95 -39.54 -2.72
N GLU A 88 3.70 -39.11 -2.84
CA GLU A 88 2.58 -39.95 -3.28
C GLU A 88 2.81 -40.51 -4.69
N LYS A 89 3.32 -39.69 -5.63
CA LYS A 89 3.69 -40.15 -6.97
C LYS A 89 4.83 -41.17 -6.94
N SER A 90 5.80 -41.00 -6.06
CA SER A 90 6.92 -41.95 -5.94
C SER A 90 6.45 -43.31 -5.41
N GLU A 91 5.53 -43.32 -4.44
CA GLU A 91 4.95 -44.54 -3.88
C GLU A 91 4.11 -45.29 -4.92
N ILE A 92 3.29 -44.56 -5.69
CA ILE A 92 2.52 -45.15 -6.81
C ILE A 92 3.46 -45.80 -7.84
N LEU A 93 4.55 -45.11 -8.21
CA LEU A 93 5.49 -45.63 -9.20
C LEU A 93 6.23 -46.88 -8.68
N VAL A 94 6.55 -46.96 -7.39
CA VAL A 94 7.15 -48.15 -6.78
C VAL A 94 6.17 -49.32 -6.80
N GLN A 95 4.90 -49.08 -6.47
CA GLN A 95 3.85 -50.09 -6.48
C GLN A 95 3.60 -50.65 -7.89
N GLU A 96 3.41 -49.78 -8.88
CA GLU A 96 3.19 -50.18 -10.29
C GLU A 96 4.36 -51.02 -10.83
N ASN A 97 5.59 -50.63 -10.51
CA ASN A 97 6.76 -51.41 -10.91
C ASN A 97 6.79 -52.79 -10.24
N SER A 98 6.47 -52.89 -8.94
CA SER A 98 6.42 -54.19 -8.26
C SER A 98 5.37 -55.14 -8.83
N GLU A 99 4.17 -54.62 -9.16
CA GLU A 99 3.09 -55.41 -9.76
C GLU A 99 3.46 -55.90 -11.16
N CYS A 100 4.16 -55.07 -11.95
CA CYS A 100 4.68 -55.48 -13.25
C CYS A 100 5.72 -56.61 -13.15
N PHE A 101 6.59 -56.58 -12.13
CA PHE A 101 7.58 -57.64 -11.92
C PHE A 101 6.95 -58.96 -11.45
N GLU A 102 5.94 -58.92 -10.58
CA GLU A 102 5.18 -60.12 -10.15
C GLU A 102 4.53 -60.81 -11.36
N CYS A 103 3.89 -60.06 -12.27
CA CYS A 103 3.27 -60.61 -13.49
C CYS A 103 4.27 -61.27 -14.46
N ILE A 104 5.56 -60.92 -14.42
CA ILE A 104 6.60 -61.52 -15.26
C ILE A 104 7.12 -62.83 -14.65
N ILE A 105 7.10 -62.97 -13.33
CA ILE A 105 7.61 -64.16 -12.64
C ILE A 105 6.56 -65.30 -12.60
N GLU A 106 5.27 -65.00 -12.67
CA GLU A 106 4.19 -65.99 -12.67
C GLU A 106 3.87 -66.66 -14.03
N ASN A 107 4.63 -66.38 -15.10
CA ASN A 107 4.35 -66.85 -16.47
C ASN A 107 5.53 -67.66 -17.06
#